data_AF-A0A842KT18-F1
#
_entry.id   AF-A0A842KT18-F1
#
_cell.length_a   1.000
_cell.length_b   1.000
_cell.length_c   1.000
_cell.angle_alpha   90.00
_cell.angle_beta   90.00
_cell.angle_gamma   90.00
#
_symmetry.space_group_name_H-M   'P 1'
#
loop_
_entity.id
_entity.type
_entity.pdbx_description
1 polymer ?
#
loop_
_entity_poly.entity_id
_entity_poly.type
_entity_poly.pdbx_seq_one_letter_code
_entity_poly.pdbx_strand_id
1 'polypeptide(L)'
;MVSKKLAGIISVILGIIFLISPVGGVKAISMFSGVILALIGVWMVLNALKERYYRRLSLLWFIFAVLLIFVGAMLAFQIILIIAFAGFWLYVTGLLFIIAGFIVVFSAWDVYVTRTLGVMGILVGLIYFVVGILVFNPIFIGVIIGLILLIYGLIILFS
;
A
#
# COMPACT_ATOMS: atom_id res chain seq x y z
N MET A 1 -14.14 2.13 21.09
CA MET A 1 -13.58 3.27 20.33
C MET A 1 -12.33 3.75 21.04
N VAL A 2 -11.18 3.76 20.37
CA VAL A 2 -9.94 4.31 20.93
C VAL A 2 -10.08 5.83 21.01
N SER A 3 -9.73 6.44 22.15
CA SER A 3 -9.76 7.91 22.26
C SER A 3 -8.72 8.50 21.29
N LYS A 4 -9.03 9.64 20.66
CA LYS A 4 -8.10 10.31 19.72
C LYS A 4 -6.71 10.47 20.34
N LYS A 5 -6.64 10.84 21.62
CA LYS A 5 -5.39 10.93 22.38
C LYS A 5 -4.61 9.62 22.41
N LEU A 6 -5.27 8.49 22.67
CA LEU A 6 -4.61 7.18 22.71
C LEU A 6 -4.12 6.75 21.32
N ALA A 7 -4.88 7.03 20.25
CA ALA A 7 -4.44 6.80 18.88
C ALA A 7 -3.20 7.65 18.52
N GLY A 8 -3.19 8.93 18.93
CA GLY A 8 -2.04 9.82 18.74
C GLY A 8 -0.79 9.33 19.46
N ILE A 9 -0.90 8.95 20.75
CA ILE A 9 0.22 8.40 21.53
C ILE A 9 0.78 7.13 20.88
N ILE A 10 -0.08 6.19 20.50
CA ILE A 10 0.33 4.94 19.84
C ILE A 10 1.08 5.24 18.55
N SER A 11 0.57 6.17 17.74
CA SER A 11 1.23 6.56 16.48
C SER A 11 2.61 7.17 16.71
N VAL A 12 2.77 8.05 17.70
CA VAL A 12 4.09 8.62 18.05
C VAL A 12 5.06 7.53 18.49
N ILE A 13 4.63 6.63 19.39
CA ILE A 13 5.47 5.53 19.88
C ILE A 13 5.90 4.63 18.72
N LEU A 14 4.96 4.22 17.87
CA LEU A 14 5.27 3.42 16.69
C LEU A 14 6.21 4.16 15.75
N GLY A 15 6.01 5.46 15.53
CA GLY A 15 6.89 6.28 14.71
C GLY A 15 8.33 6.30 15.22
N ILE A 16 8.53 6.48 16.54
CA ILE A 16 9.85 6.41 17.17
C ILE A 16 10.48 5.02 16.99
N ILE A 17 9.71 3.95 17.22
CA ILE A 17 10.20 2.56 17.05
C ILE A 17 10.68 2.34 15.60
N PHE A 18 9.96 2.86 14.62
CA PHE A 18 10.33 2.78 13.21
C PHE A 18 11.58 3.57 12.87
N LEU A 19 11.82 4.71 13.52
CA LEU A 19 13.07 5.46 13.33
C LEU A 19 14.27 4.78 13.98
N ILE A 20 14.09 4.16 15.15
CA ILE A 20 15.16 3.44 15.86
C ILE A 20 15.50 2.12 15.14
N SER A 21 14.49 1.40 14.67
CA SER A 21 14.64 0.11 13.97
C SER A 21 13.83 0.07 12.67
N PRO A 22 14.28 0.75 11.60
CA PRO A 22 13.55 0.79 10.33
C PRO A 22 13.31 -0.60 9.75
N VAL A 23 14.35 -1.44 9.73
CA VAL A 23 14.26 -2.80 9.19
C VAL A 23 13.35 -3.68 10.04
N GLY A 24 13.45 -3.58 11.37
CA GLY A 24 12.59 -4.32 12.30
C GLY A 24 11.13 -3.93 12.16
N GLY A 25 10.85 -2.62 12.05
CA GLY A 25 9.51 -2.08 11.82
C GLY A 25 8.89 -2.60 10.53
N VAL A 26 9.63 -2.56 9.41
CA VAL A 26 9.12 -3.05 8.12
C VAL A 26 8.83 -4.56 8.16
N LYS A 27 9.69 -5.36 8.82
CA LYS A 27 9.42 -6.79 9.04
C LYS A 27 8.17 -7.01 9.89
N ALA A 28 8.03 -6.26 10.99
CA ALA A 28 6.86 -6.36 11.87
C ALA A 28 5.56 -6.02 11.13
N ILE A 29 5.52 -4.91 10.39
CA ILE A 29 4.35 -4.58 9.55
C ILE A 29 4.08 -5.69 8.54
N SER A 30 5.11 -6.21 7.87
CA SER A 30 4.94 -7.32 6.93
C SER A 30 4.30 -8.54 7.60
N MET A 31 4.72 -8.89 8.82
CA MET A 31 4.12 -9.99 9.58
C MET A 31 2.65 -9.71 9.91
N PHE A 32 2.35 -8.56 10.52
CA PHE A 32 0.99 -8.20 10.92
C PHE A 32 0.05 -8.06 9.72
N SER A 33 0.48 -7.39 8.65
CA SER A 33 -0.27 -7.30 7.40
C SER A 33 -0.52 -8.67 6.80
N GLY A 34 0.46 -9.58 6.84
CA GLY A 34 0.29 -10.95 6.38
C GLY A 34 -0.78 -11.73 7.15
N VAL A 35 -0.75 -11.64 8.49
CA VAL A 35 -1.76 -12.28 9.35
C VAL A 35 -3.14 -11.69 9.08
N ILE A 36 -3.27 -10.36 8.99
CA ILE A 36 -4.54 -9.69 8.70
C ILE A 36 -5.08 -10.12 7.34
N LEU A 37 -4.23 -10.15 6.29
CA LEU A 37 -4.64 -10.59 4.95
C LEU A 37 -5.10 -12.04 4.94
N ALA A 38 -4.40 -12.93 5.66
CA ALA A 38 -4.82 -14.32 5.78
C ALA A 38 -6.17 -14.46 6.49
N LEU A 39 -6.41 -13.70 7.56
CA LEU A 39 -7.70 -13.67 8.27
C LEU A 39 -8.83 -13.14 7.38
N ILE A 40 -8.58 -12.09 6.60
CA ILE A 40 -9.55 -11.58 5.61
C ILE A 40 -9.85 -12.67 4.58
N GLY A 41 -8.82 -13.37 4.09
CA GLY A 41 -9.01 -14.49 3.16
C GLY A 41 -9.85 -15.61 3.76
N VAL A 42 -9.61 -16.02 5.01
CA VAL A 42 -10.45 -17.00 5.72
C VAL A 42 -11.91 -16.52 5.81
N TRP A 43 -12.12 -15.26 6.18
CA TRP A 43 -13.45 -14.66 6.22
C TRP A 43 -14.14 -14.68 4.85
N MET A 44 -13.40 -14.43 3.76
CA MET A 44 -13.92 -14.53 2.40
C MET A 44 -14.30 -15.96 2.00
N VAL A 45 -13.53 -16.98 2.41
CA VAL A 45 -13.92 -18.39 2.22
C VAL A 45 -15.26 -18.66 2.90
N LEU A 46 -15.43 -18.22 4.15
CA LEU A 46 -16.67 -18.42 4.90
C LEU A 46 -17.87 -17.77 4.21
N ASN A 47 -17.69 -16.60 3.59
CA ASN A 47 -18.76 -15.95 2.83
C ASN A 47 -19.03 -16.64 1.49
N ALA A 48 -18.00 -17.11 0.79
CA ALA A 48 -18.16 -17.88 -0.44
C ALA A 48 -19.01 -19.15 -0.22
N LEU A 49 -18.82 -19.82 0.92
CA LEU A 49 -19.57 -21.03 1.29
C LEU A 49 -21.02 -20.73 1.72
N LYS A 50 -21.29 -19.54 2.25
CA LYS A 50 -22.65 -19.11 2.65
C LYS A 50 -23.49 -18.67 1.46
N GLU A 51 -22.86 -18.23 0.38
CA GLU A 51 -23.53 -17.71 -0.81
C GLU A 51 -24.22 -18.84 -1.60
N ARG A 52 -25.56 -18.91 -1.52
CA ARG A 52 -26.35 -19.96 -2.19
C ARG A 52 -26.94 -19.53 -3.53
N TYR A 53 -27.09 -18.23 -3.78
CA TYR A 53 -27.83 -17.72 -4.93
C TYR A 53 -26.92 -17.36 -6.10
N TYR A 54 -25.79 -16.70 -5.86
CA TYR A 54 -24.90 -16.25 -6.93
C TYR A 54 -23.65 -17.11 -7.05
N ARG A 55 -23.77 -18.23 -7.78
CA ARG A 55 -22.67 -19.20 -7.98
C ARG A 55 -21.40 -18.58 -8.59
N ARG A 56 -21.54 -17.59 -9.49
CA ARG A 56 -20.41 -16.85 -10.07
C ARG A 56 -19.72 -15.95 -9.04
N LEU A 57 -20.50 -15.32 -8.17
CA LEU A 57 -19.97 -14.46 -7.11
C LEU A 57 -19.22 -15.32 -6.09
N SER A 58 -19.81 -16.43 -5.63
CA SER A 58 -19.15 -17.40 -4.74
C SER A 58 -17.81 -17.90 -5.28
N LEU A 59 -17.72 -18.21 -6.57
CA LEU A 59 -16.45 -18.62 -7.21
C LEU A 59 -15.39 -17.51 -7.15
N LEU A 60 -15.75 -16.27 -7.46
CA LEU A 60 -14.83 -15.13 -7.37
C LEU A 60 -14.35 -14.92 -5.93
N TRP A 61 -15.27 -14.93 -4.96
CA TRP A 61 -14.93 -14.80 -3.55
C TRP A 61 -13.95 -15.88 -3.11
N PHE A 62 -14.14 -17.13 -3.55
CA PHE A 62 -13.25 -18.24 -3.23
C PHE A 62 -11.86 -18.06 -3.85
N ILE A 63 -11.77 -17.66 -5.13
CA ILE A 63 -10.49 -17.43 -5.82
C ILE A 63 -9.71 -16.33 -5.11
N PHE A 64 -10.34 -15.18 -4.83
CA PHE A 64 -9.70 -14.09 -4.10
C PHE A 64 -9.29 -14.51 -2.69
N ALA A 65 -10.13 -15.29 -2.00
CA ALA A 65 -9.83 -15.79 -0.67
C ALA A 65 -8.54 -16.63 -0.65
N VAL A 66 -8.39 -17.58 -1.58
CA VAL A 66 -7.19 -18.42 -1.70
C VAL A 66 -5.96 -17.56 -1.97
N LEU A 67 -6.05 -16.59 -2.87
CA LEU A 67 -4.95 -15.66 -3.15
C LEU A 67 -4.56 -14.84 -1.92
N LEU A 68 -5.54 -14.32 -1.16
CA LEU A 68 -5.29 -13.54 0.06
C LEU A 68 -4.65 -14.39 1.16
N ILE A 69 -5.10 -15.64 1.34
CA ILE A 69 -4.50 -16.56 2.32
C ILE A 69 -3.05 -16.85 1.93
N PHE A 70 -2.79 -17.15 0.65
CA PHE A 70 -1.47 -17.47 0.16
C PHE A 70 -0.49 -16.28 0.31
N VAL A 71 -0.89 -15.10 -0.18
CA VAL A 71 -0.09 -13.87 -0.04
C VAL A 71 0.08 -13.49 1.44
N GLY A 72 -0.98 -13.60 2.23
CA GLY A 72 -0.96 -13.32 3.66
C GLY A 72 0.03 -14.23 4.40
N ALA A 73 0.03 -15.52 4.09
CA ALA A 73 0.98 -16.48 4.66
C ALA A 73 2.43 -16.15 4.26
N MET A 74 2.68 -15.82 2.98
CA MET A 74 4.02 -15.41 2.52
C MET A 74 4.55 -14.19 3.26
N LEU A 75 3.69 -13.20 3.53
CA LEU A 75 4.04 -12.00 4.30
C LEU A 75 4.23 -12.30 5.79
N ALA A 76 3.35 -13.13 6.38
CA ALA A 76 3.38 -13.50 7.79
C ALA A 76 4.67 -14.26 8.14
N PHE A 77 5.07 -15.21 7.30
CA PHE A 77 6.29 -16.01 7.47
C PHE A 77 7.54 -15.35 6.87
N GLN A 78 7.44 -14.09 6.41
CA GLN A 78 8.55 -13.32 5.85
C GLN A 78 9.23 -13.99 4.64
N ILE A 79 8.50 -14.83 3.90
CA ILE A 79 8.95 -15.38 2.62
C ILE A 79 9.06 -14.23 1.60
N ILE A 80 8.13 -13.28 1.67
CA ILE A 80 8.15 -12.03 0.92
C ILE A 80 7.95 -10.88 1.92
N LEU A 81 8.66 -9.76 1.73
CA LEU A 81 8.45 -8.55 2.51
C LEU A 81 7.38 -7.66 1.86
N ILE A 82 6.65 -6.91 2.68
CA ILE A 82 5.69 -5.90 2.23
C ILE A 82 6.26 -4.90 1.21
N ILE A 83 7.59 -4.69 1.25
CA ILE A 83 8.37 -3.89 0.31
C ILE A 83 8.17 -4.34 -1.14
N ALA A 84 8.10 -5.65 -1.40
CA ALA A 84 7.93 -6.18 -2.76
C ALA A 84 6.57 -5.77 -3.35
N PHE A 85 5.51 -5.80 -2.53
CA PHE A 85 4.18 -5.35 -2.92
C PHE A 85 4.14 -3.83 -3.11
N ALA A 86 4.77 -3.08 -2.20
CA ALA A 86 4.88 -1.62 -2.32
C ALA A 86 5.62 -1.22 -3.62
N GLY A 87 6.74 -1.88 -3.92
CA GLY A 87 7.52 -1.63 -5.15
C GLY A 87 6.73 -1.99 -6.40
N PHE A 88 6.08 -3.16 -6.42
CA PHE A 88 5.21 -3.56 -7.52
C PHE A 88 4.08 -2.54 -7.75
N TRP A 89 3.41 -2.11 -6.68
CA TRP A 89 2.34 -1.11 -6.76
C TRP A 89 2.85 0.23 -7.31
N LEU A 90 4.02 0.70 -6.87
CA LEU A 90 4.63 1.93 -7.36
C LEU A 90 5.00 1.86 -8.84
N TYR A 91 5.56 0.74 -9.31
CA TYR A 91 5.86 0.57 -10.74
C TYR A 91 4.61 0.52 -11.61
N VAL A 92 3.58 -0.22 -11.19
CA VAL A 92 2.30 -0.28 -11.91
C VAL A 92 1.68 1.12 -11.97
N THR A 93 1.62 1.83 -10.83
CA THR A 93 1.06 3.18 -10.77
C THR A 93 1.87 4.16 -11.61
N GLY A 94 3.19 4.11 -11.56
CA GLY A 94 4.07 4.94 -12.37
C GLY A 94 3.89 4.72 -13.86
N LEU A 95 3.76 3.45 -14.28
CA LEU A 95 3.48 3.10 -15.67
C LEU A 95 2.12 3.65 -16.12
N LEU A 96 1.08 3.51 -15.28
CA LEU A 96 -0.25 4.04 -15.58
C LEU A 96 -0.23 5.57 -15.72
N PHE A 97 0.52 6.29 -14.87
CA PHE A 97 0.69 7.74 -15.00
C PHE A 97 1.43 8.14 -16.28
N ILE A 98 2.46 7.39 -16.69
CA ILE A 98 3.16 7.62 -17.96
C ILE A 98 2.20 7.44 -19.14
N ILE A 99 1.45 6.32 -19.16
CA ILE A 99 0.48 6.04 -20.23
C ILE A 99 -0.61 7.13 -20.27
N ALA A 100 -1.19 7.48 -19.12
CA ALA A 100 -2.20 8.53 -19.04
C ALA A 100 -1.64 9.88 -19.50
N GLY A 101 -0.42 10.21 -19.09
CA GLY A 101 0.27 11.42 -19.52
C GLY A 101 0.47 11.48 -21.03
N PHE A 102 0.91 10.38 -21.65
CA PHE A 102 1.02 10.28 -23.11
C PHE A 102 -0.33 10.46 -23.81
N ILE A 103 -1.39 9.79 -23.34
CA ILE A 103 -2.74 9.95 -23.90
C ILE A 103 -3.14 11.42 -23.88
N VAL A 104 -2.94 12.13 -22.77
CA VAL A 104 -3.29 13.55 -22.64
C VAL A 104 -2.43 14.43 -23.55
N VAL A 105 -1.12 14.19 -23.66
CA VAL A 105 -0.23 14.97 -24.55
C VAL A 105 -0.64 14.84 -26.02
N PHE A 106 -1.08 13.66 -26.45
CA PHE A 106 -1.42 13.38 -27.85
C PHE A 106 -2.92 13.54 -28.18
N SER A 107 -3.80 13.53 -27.18
CA SER A 107 -5.25 13.70 -27.37
C SER A 107 -5.74 15.14 -27.12
N ALA A 108 -4.89 16.01 -26.57
CA ALA A 108 -5.27 17.39 -26.26
C ALA A 108 -5.52 18.20 -27.55
N TRP A 109 -6.78 18.57 -27.79
CA TRP A 109 -7.17 19.51 -28.85
C TRP A 109 -6.89 20.97 -28.45
N ASP A 110 -6.93 21.27 -27.14
CA ASP A 110 -6.56 22.57 -26.58
C ASP A 110 -5.04 22.64 -26.33
N VAL A 111 -4.40 23.74 -26.73
CA VAL A 111 -2.98 23.70 -27.14
C VAL A 111 -1.97 23.77 -25.98
N TYR A 112 -2.36 24.29 -24.80
CA TYR A 112 -1.37 24.59 -23.73
C TYR A 112 -1.64 23.93 -22.37
N VAL A 113 -2.82 24.13 -21.77
CA VAL A 113 -3.09 23.70 -20.38
C VAL A 113 -3.17 22.17 -20.27
N THR A 114 -3.93 21.55 -21.16
CA THR A 114 -4.11 20.09 -21.24
C THR A 114 -2.80 19.37 -21.58
N ARG A 115 -2.00 19.90 -22.51
CA ARG A 115 -0.70 19.32 -22.86
C ARG A 115 0.30 19.38 -21.68
N THR A 116 0.27 20.47 -20.92
CA THR A 116 1.10 20.62 -19.70
C THR A 116 0.71 19.59 -18.64
N LEU A 117 -0.58 19.34 -18.44
CA LEU A 117 -1.05 18.28 -17.53
C LEU A 117 -0.56 16.89 -17.95
N GLY A 118 -0.52 16.61 -19.26
CA GLY A 118 0.02 15.36 -19.77
C GLY A 118 1.51 15.19 -19.49
N VAL A 119 2.32 16.23 -19.71
CA VAL A 119 3.76 16.22 -19.37
C VAL A 119 3.97 16.02 -17.87
N MET A 120 3.17 16.70 -17.03
CA MET A 120 3.21 16.50 -15.58
C MET A 120 2.87 15.07 -15.19
N GLY A 121 1.88 14.43 -15.85
CA GLY A 121 1.56 13.02 -15.65
C GLY A 121 2.75 12.09 -15.93
N ILE A 122 3.49 12.33 -17.02
CA ILE A 122 4.70 11.57 -17.35
C ILE A 122 5.78 11.78 -16.28
N LEU A 123 6.02 13.03 -15.86
CA LEU A 123 7.01 13.34 -14.83
C LEU A 123 6.68 12.69 -13.49
N VAL A 124 5.41 12.75 -13.06
CA VAL A 124 4.93 12.07 -11.86
C VAL A 124 5.16 10.56 -12.00
N GLY A 125 4.83 9.98 -13.15
CA GLY A 125 5.08 8.56 -13.40
C GLY A 125 6.55 8.17 -13.28
N LEU A 126 7.47 9.00 -13.79
CA LEU A 126 8.91 8.78 -13.62
C LEU A 126 9.36 8.88 -12.16
N ILE A 127 8.81 9.83 -11.40
CA ILE A 127 9.07 9.93 -9.95
C ILE A 127 8.64 8.64 -9.25
N TYR A 128 7.49 8.06 -9.61
CA TYR A 128 7.04 6.78 -9.05
C TYR A 128 8.02 5.63 -9.33
N PHE A 129 8.65 5.59 -10.51
CA PHE A 129 9.71 4.60 -10.79
C PHE A 129 10.94 4.80 -9.90
N VAL A 130 11.39 6.05 -9.73
CA VAL A 130 12.53 6.37 -8.86
C VAL A 130 12.22 5.97 -7.42
N VAL A 131 11.05 6.33 -6.91
CA VAL A 131 10.61 5.94 -5.56
C VAL A 131 10.46 4.41 -5.47
N GLY A 132 9.98 3.75 -6.51
CA GLY A 132 9.90 2.29 -6.61
C GLY A 132 11.25 1.61 -6.40
N ILE A 133 12.33 2.17 -6.95
CA ILE A 133 13.71 1.68 -6.73
C ILE A 133 14.12 1.89 -5.27
N LEU A 134 13.88 3.09 -4.71
CA LEU A 134 14.25 3.41 -3.33
C LEU A 134 13.52 2.56 -2.29
N VAL A 135 12.28 2.16 -2.60
CA VAL A 135 11.44 1.31 -1.77
C VAL A 135 12.07 -0.07 -1.51
N PHE A 136 12.85 -0.62 -2.44
CA PHE A 136 13.56 -1.90 -2.20
C PHE A 136 14.59 -1.82 -1.07
N ASN A 137 14.96 -0.62 -0.62
CA ASN A 137 15.73 -0.44 0.60
C ASN A 137 14.78 -0.42 1.84
N PRO A 138 14.81 -1.44 2.71
CA PRO A 138 13.96 -1.50 3.91
C PRO A 138 14.17 -0.33 4.86
N ILE A 139 15.37 0.26 4.89
CA ILE A 139 15.68 1.43 5.72
C ILE A 139 14.89 2.64 5.24
N PHE A 140 14.84 2.87 3.93
CA PHE A 140 14.13 4.00 3.34
C PHE A 140 12.64 3.97 3.67
N ILE A 141 11.98 2.81 3.47
CA ILE A 141 10.57 2.66 3.85
C ILE A 141 10.38 2.82 5.35
N GLY A 142 11.21 2.16 6.16
CA GLY A 142 11.04 2.20 7.61
C GLY A 142 11.13 3.64 8.15
N VAL A 143 12.07 4.43 7.64
CA VAL A 143 12.20 5.85 8.01
C VAL A 143 10.98 6.66 7.55
N ILE A 144 10.52 6.48 6.30
CA ILE A 144 9.34 7.19 5.80
C ILE A 144 8.10 6.87 6.63
N ILE A 145 7.84 5.59 6.90
CA ILE A 145 6.72 5.17 7.75
C ILE A 145 6.87 5.77 9.15
N GLY A 146 8.08 5.75 9.73
CA GLY A 146 8.35 6.33 11.04
C GLY A 146 8.04 7.83 11.10
N LEU A 147 8.47 8.59 10.10
CA LEU A 147 8.19 10.02 9.99
C LEU A 147 6.69 10.30 9.81
N ILE A 148 6.00 9.54 8.96
CA ILE A 148 4.55 9.68 8.76
C ILE A 148 3.79 9.40 10.06
N LEU A 149 4.15 8.33 10.78
CA LEU A 149 3.51 7.98 12.05
C LEU A 149 3.77 9.03 13.14
N LEU A 150 4.97 9.60 13.19
CA LEU A 150 5.30 10.70 14.08
C LEU A 150 4.45 11.94 13.78
N ILE A 151 4.46 12.40 12.52
CA ILE A 151 3.71 13.59 12.10
C ILE A 151 2.22 13.39 12.36
N TYR A 152 1.66 12.25 11.96
CA TYR A 152 0.25 11.91 12.19
C TYR A 152 -0.10 11.88 13.67
N GLY A 153 0.76 11.26 14.50
CA GLY A 153 0.57 11.20 15.94
C GLY A 153 0.58 12.58 16.60
N LEU A 154 1.52 13.45 16.21
CA LEU A 154 1.59 14.83 16.70
C LEU A 154 0.35 15.62 16.29
N ILE A 155 -0.08 15.55 15.03
CA ILE A 155 -1.29 16.24 14.55
C ILE A 155 -2.50 15.87 15.40
N ILE A 156 -2.71 14.58 15.68
CA ILE A 156 -3.86 14.13 16.48
C ILE A 156 -3.77 14.57 17.95
N LEU A 157 -2.57 14.62 18.53
CA LEU A 157 -2.39 15.00 19.93
C LEU A 157 -2.65 16.49 20.16
N PHE A 158 -2.38 17.32 19.14
CA PHE A 158 -2.54 18.77 19.20
C PHE A 158 -3.82 19.27 18.50
N SER A 159 -4.66 18.38 17.95
CA SER A 159 -6.00 18.69 17.40
C SER A 159 -7.10 18.52 18.45
#